data_AF-P74701-F1
#
_entry.id   AF-P74701-F1
#
_cell.length_a   1.000
_cell.length_b   1.000
_cell.length_c   1.000
_cell.angle_alpha   90.00
_cell.angle_beta   90.00
_cell.angle_gamma   90.00
#
_symmetry.space_group_name_H-M   'P 1'
#
loop_
_entity.id
_entity.type
_entity.pdbx_description
1 polymer ?
#
loop_
_entity_poly.entity_id
_entity_poly.type
_entity_poly.pdbx_seq_one_letter_code
_entity_poly.pdbx_strand_id
1 'polypeptide(L)'
;MPSNSTYFIMTKVSEIKYKEVGNLYGARNWIEYGLKQIKNELGWADFRMMDYSRIEKWREIVMSVYLMVSLQIENLPPHDNSLNKSKQTREIAYQNIQKHPWWNQKSGWKNILNNMKLIIQPLCYFNLLKPWMTVIYTPQLLKNFHCLFDRLKKAVMALGDLIIAPIILPFHLH
;
A
#
# COMPACT_ATOMS: atom_id res chain seq x y z
N MET A 1 14.46 -10.16 -22.04
CA MET A 1 14.79 -8.98 -22.87
C MET A 1 14.58 -9.34 -24.34
N PRO A 2 14.11 -8.42 -25.19
CA PRO A 2 13.97 -8.68 -26.63
C PRO A 2 15.33 -8.90 -27.29
N SER A 3 15.37 -9.78 -28.30
CA SER A 3 16.59 -10.39 -28.86
C SER A 3 17.51 -9.44 -29.63
N ASN A 4 17.02 -8.29 -30.12
CA ASN A 4 17.76 -7.44 -31.08
C ASN A 4 17.98 -6.00 -30.58
N SER A 5 18.31 -5.81 -29.30
CA SER A 5 18.60 -4.48 -28.75
C SER A 5 19.96 -4.43 -28.07
N THR A 6 20.81 -3.48 -28.49
CA THR A 6 22.15 -3.29 -27.94
C THR A 6 22.09 -2.27 -26.81
N TYR A 7 22.45 -2.67 -25.59
CA TYR A 7 22.50 -1.78 -24.43
C TYR A 7 23.93 -1.68 -23.90
N PHE A 8 24.37 -0.46 -23.62
CA PHE A 8 25.60 -0.19 -22.89
C PHE A 8 25.23 0.13 -21.44
N ILE A 9 25.49 -0.81 -20.52
CA ILE A 9 25.16 -0.68 -19.09
C ILE A 9 26.48 -0.67 -18.32
N MET A 10 26.68 0.35 -17.49
CA MET A 10 27.84 0.49 -16.62
C MET A 10 27.41 0.29 -15.16
N THR A 11 28.15 -0.50 -14.40
CA THR A 11 27.85 -0.78 -12.98
C THR A 11 29.12 -0.65 -12.14
N LYS A 12 28.97 -0.18 -10.90
CA LYS A 12 30.04 -0.14 -9.89
C LYS A 12 30.02 -1.36 -8.95
N VAL A 13 29.03 -2.24 -9.09
CA VAL A 13 28.89 -3.42 -8.23
C VAL A 13 29.86 -4.50 -8.69
N SER A 14 30.79 -4.86 -7.82
CA SER A 14 31.75 -5.93 -8.03
C SER A 14 31.07 -7.31 -7.99
N GLU A 15 31.58 -8.25 -8.79
CA GLU A 15 31.22 -9.69 -8.77
C GLU A 15 29.83 -10.13 -9.29
N ILE A 16 29.03 -9.27 -9.92
CA ILE A 16 27.75 -9.69 -10.55
C ILE A 16 27.92 -10.19 -11.99
N LYS A 17 27.16 -11.24 -12.34
CA LYS A 17 27.15 -11.80 -13.70
C LYS A 17 26.40 -10.88 -14.67
N TYR A 18 26.77 -10.89 -15.95
CA TYR A 18 26.12 -10.07 -17.00
C TYR A 18 24.59 -10.23 -17.05
N LYS A 19 24.07 -11.45 -16.88
CA LYS A 19 22.62 -11.72 -16.84
C LYS A 19 21.93 -11.07 -15.63
N GLU A 20 22.60 -10.99 -14.50
CA GLU A 20 22.07 -10.37 -13.28
C GLU A 20 22.04 -8.85 -13.43
N VAL A 21 23.08 -8.25 -14.05
CA VAL A 21 23.08 -6.83 -14.40
C VAL A 21 21.89 -6.48 -15.32
N GLY A 22 21.62 -7.30 -16.32
CA GLY A 22 20.45 -7.13 -17.20
C GLY A 22 19.13 -7.21 -16.43
N ASN A 23 18.98 -8.18 -15.53
CA ASN A 23 17.79 -8.31 -14.70
C ASN A 23 17.60 -7.12 -13.75
N LEU A 24 18.67 -6.65 -13.10
CA LEU A 24 18.67 -5.46 -12.25
C LEU A 24 18.30 -4.20 -13.04
N TYR A 25 18.87 -4.03 -14.23
CA TYR A 25 18.52 -2.90 -15.11
C TYR A 25 17.05 -2.98 -15.55
N GLY A 26 16.52 -4.19 -15.77
CA GLY A 26 15.11 -4.43 -16.04
C GLY A 26 14.17 -3.98 -14.92
N ALA A 27 14.65 -3.85 -13.67
CA ALA A 27 13.88 -3.32 -12.55
C ALA A 27 13.43 -1.86 -12.79
N ARG A 28 14.12 -1.10 -13.64
CA ARG A 28 13.71 0.24 -14.07
C ARG A 28 12.31 0.26 -14.69
N ASN A 29 11.93 -0.78 -15.43
CA ASN A 29 10.60 -0.85 -16.06
C ASN A 29 9.49 -0.91 -15.01
N TRP A 30 9.75 -1.48 -13.83
CA TRP A 30 8.81 -1.46 -12.71
C TRP A 30 8.62 -0.07 -12.12
N ILE A 31 9.70 0.72 -12.04
CA ILE A 31 9.64 2.13 -11.61
C ILE A 31 8.79 2.92 -12.60
N GLU A 32 9.05 2.78 -13.90
CA GLU A 32 8.28 3.47 -14.94
C GLU A 32 6.80 3.08 -14.91
N TYR A 33 6.52 1.78 -14.78
CA TYR A 33 5.16 1.28 -14.62
C TYR A 33 4.48 1.89 -13.38
N GLY A 34 5.14 1.89 -12.22
CA GLY A 34 4.62 2.49 -10.99
C GLY A 34 4.32 3.99 -11.14
N LEU A 35 5.25 4.75 -11.73
CA LEU A 35 5.07 6.18 -11.99
C LEU A 35 3.90 6.46 -12.94
N LYS A 36 3.68 5.60 -13.95
CA LYS A 36 2.53 5.70 -14.85
C LYS A 36 1.22 5.49 -14.09
N GLN A 37 1.18 4.55 -13.15
CA GLN A 37 0.01 4.33 -12.31
C GLN A 37 -0.26 5.50 -11.35
N ILE A 38 0.77 6.08 -10.73
CA ILE A 38 0.63 7.28 -9.87
C ILE A 38 -0.02 8.44 -10.63
N LYS A 39 0.42 8.68 -11.88
CA LYS A 39 -0.16 9.74 -12.72
C LYS A 39 -1.64 9.47 -13.04
N ASN A 40 -1.97 8.24 -13.43
CA ASN A 40 -3.30 7.90 -13.92
C ASN A 40 -4.33 7.66 -12.81
N GLU A 41 -3.93 7.02 -11.70
CA GLU A 41 -4.86 6.51 -10.68
C GLU A 41 -4.89 7.38 -9.41
N LEU A 42 -3.81 8.10 -9.10
CA LEU A 42 -3.70 8.94 -7.90
C LEU A 42 -3.78 10.44 -8.21
N GLY A 43 -3.91 10.84 -9.49
CA GLY A 43 -4.07 12.25 -9.84
C GLY A 43 -2.85 13.11 -9.53
N TRP A 44 -1.65 12.56 -9.64
CA TRP A 44 -0.40 13.31 -9.43
C TRP A 44 -0.31 14.59 -10.29
N ALA A 45 -0.90 14.57 -11.48
CA ALA A 45 -0.94 15.70 -12.40
C ALA A 45 -2.27 16.49 -12.34
N ASP A 46 -3.00 16.46 -11.23
CA ASP A 46 -4.22 17.27 -11.09
C ASP A 46 -3.89 18.76 -11.14
N PHE A 47 -4.25 19.40 -12.26
CA PHE A 47 -3.94 20.79 -12.59
C PHE A 47 -4.80 21.81 -11.82
N ARG A 48 -5.74 21.35 -11.00
CA ARG A 48 -6.65 22.23 -10.25
C ARG A 48 -6.04 22.75 -8.94
N MET A 49 -4.91 22.19 -8.49
CA MET A 49 -4.16 22.69 -7.33
C MET A 49 -3.05 23.64 -7.78
N MET A 50 -3.21 24.93 -7.48
CA MET A 50 -2.24 25.98 -7.86
C MET A 50 -1.43 26.52 -6.66
N ASP A 51 -1.85 26.23 -5.43
CA ASP A 51 -1.16 26.67 -4.22
C ASP A 51 -0.01 25.73 -3.87
N TYR A 52 1.21 26.29 -3.69
CA TYR A 52 2.42 25.49 -3.47
C TYR A 52 2.36 24.64 -2.20
N SER A 53 1.86 25.21 -1.10
CA SER A 53 1.76 24.48 0.18
C SER A 53 0.80 23.29 0.09
N ARG A 54 -0.27 23.42 -0.70
CA ARG A 54 -1.20 22.32 -0.98
C ARG A 54 -0.61 21.29 -1.93
N ILE A 55 0.19 21.72 -2.91
CA ILE A 55 0.91 20.82 -3.82
C ILE A 55 1.89 19.94 -3.04
N GLU A 56 2.65 20.49 -2.09
CA GLU A 56 3.58 19.69 -1.27
C GLU A 56 2.85 18.62 -0.46
N LYS A 57 1.81 19.01 0.28
CA LYS A 57 0.99 18.07 1.06
C LYS A 57 0.35 17.01 0.17
N TRP A 58 -0.13 17.39 -1.01
CA TRP A 58 -0.67 16.44 -1.98
C TRP A 58 0.39 15.44 -2.45
N ARG A 59 1.61 15.91 -2.74
CA ARG A 59 2.74 15.04 -3.12
C ARG A 59 3.11 14.08 -2.01
N GLU A 60 3.15 14.53 -0.76
CA GLU A 60 3.41 13.66 0.40
C GLU A 60 2.38 12.54 0.52
N ILE A 61 1.09 12.87 0.35
CA ILE A 61 0.01 11.88 0.38
C ILE A 61 0.16 10.89 -0.77
N VAL A 62 0.36 11.37 -2.01
CA VAL A 62 0.49 10.51 -3.18
C VAL A 62 1.71 9.58 -3.06
N MET A 63 2.85 10.09 -2.57
CA MET A 63 4.04 9.29 -2.34
C MET A 63 3.86 8.27 -1.20
N SER A 64 3.15 8.64 -0.15
CA SER A 64 2.80 7.72 0.95
C SER A 64 1.93 6.56 0.46
N VAL A 65 0.91 6.85 -0.37
CA VAL A 65 0.05 5.83 -0.97
C VAL A 65 0.85 4.95 -1.93
N TYR A 66 1.73 5.54 -2.74
CA TYR A 66 2.60 4.79 -3.65
C TYR A 66 3.53 3.83 -2.89
N LEU A 67 4.18 4.30 -1.81
CA LEU A 67 5.02 3.48 -0.94
C LEU A 67 4.23 2.33 -0.34
N MET A 68 3.06 2.62 0.23
CA MET A 68 2.18 1.62 0.82
C MET A 68 1.80 0.52 -0.18
N VAL A 69 1.40 0.89 -1.40
CA VAL A 69 1.05 -0.09 -2.46
C VAL A 69 2.28 -0.86 -2.92
N SER A 70 3.44 -0.21 -3.03
CA SER A 70 4.67 -0.84 -3.51
C SER A 70 5.20 -1.89 -2.53
N LEU A 71 5.07 -1.65 -1.22
CA LEU A 71 5.42 -2.60 -0.16
C LEU A 71 4.53 -3.84 -0.14
N GLN A 72 3.34 -3.78 -0.76
CA GLN A 72 2.43 -4.92 -0.87
C GLN A 72 2.60 -5.74 -2.14
N ILE A 73 3.42 -5.28 -3.09
CA ILE A 73 3.79 -6.09 -4.24
C ILE A 73 4.72 -7.18 -3.70
N GLU A 74 4.19 -8.41 -3.58
CA GLU A 74 4.94 -9.61 -3.18
C GLU A 74 6.26 -9.69 -3.93
N ASN A 75 7.34 -9.33 -3.24
CA ASN A 75 8.75 -9.68 -3.48
C ASN A 75 9.67 -9.23 -2.33
N LEU A 76 9.12 -8.82 -1.17
CA LEU A 76 9.92 -8.71 0.05
C LEU A 76 10.09 -10.12 0.61
N PRO A 77 11.32 -10.67 0.65
CA PRO A 77 11.55 -11.98 1.22
C PRO A 77 11.00 -12.01 2.66
N PRO A 78 10.38 -13.12 3.09
CA PRO A 78 9.83 -13.23 4.44
C PRO A 78 10.97 -13.07 5.45
N HIS A 79 11.09 -11.88 6.04
CA HIS A 79 12.02 -11.65 7.15
C HIS A 79 11.43 -12.25 8.43
N ASP A 80 12.18 -13.21 8.96
CA ASP A 80 12.11 -13.88 10.26
C ASP A 80 10.78 -14.39 10.86
N ASN A 81 10.89 -15.61 11.39
CA ASN A 81 9.82 -16.41 12.00
C ASN A 81 9.61 -16.14 13.50
N SER A 82 9.99 -14.98 14.03
CA SER A 82 10.05 -14.77 15.49
C SER A 82 8.75 -14.26 16.15
N LEU A 83 7.67 -14.00 15.41
CA LEU A 83 6.41 -13.45 15.96
C LEU A 83 5.18 -14.31 15.65
N ASN A 84 5.16 -15.57 16.10
CA ASN A 84 4.15 -16.57 15.73
C ASN A 84 2.70 -16.22 16.13
N LYS A 85 2.47 -15.58 17.28
CA LYS A 85 1.10 -15.31 17.76
C LYS A 85 0.44 -14.15 17.01
N SER A 86 1.18 -13.08 16.72
CA SER A 86 0.69 -12.01 15.85
C SER A 86 0.59 -12.47 14.41
N LYS A 87 1.45 -13.38 13.92
CA LYS A 87 1.39 -13.92 12.53
C LYS A 87 0.07 -14.63 12.28
N GLN A 88 -0.36 -15.48 13.21
CA GLN A 88 -1.61 -16.21 13.08
C GLN A 88 -2.85 -15.29 13.11
N THR A 89 -2.90 -14.31 14.00
CA THR A 89 -4.00 -13.32 14.02
C THR A 89 -4.02 -12.46 12.74
N ARG A 90 -2.83 -12.13 12.20
CA ARG A 90 -2.66 -11.41 10.93
C ARG A 90 -3.18 -12.21 9.73
N GLU A 91 -2.81 -13.48 9.63
CA GLU A 91 -3.24 -14.40 8.56
C GLU A 91 -4.76 -14.53 8.52
N ILE A 92 -5.38 -14.72 9.69
CA ILE A 92 -6.84 -14.89 9.82
C ILE A 92 -7.56 -13.59 9.42
N ALA A 93 -7.05 -12.43 9.83
CA ALA A 93 -7.63 -11.14 9.44
C ALA A 93 -7.55 -10.94 7.92
N TYR A 94 -6.40 -11.22 7.32
CA TYR A 94 -6.20 -11.12 5.87
C TYR A 94 -7.12 -12.07 5.10
N GLN A 95 -7.20 -13.33 5.52
CA GLN A 95 -8.11 -14.32 4.92
C GLN A 95 -9.58 -13.91 5.02
N ASN A 96 -9.99 -13.24 6.10
CA ASN A 96 -11.36 -12.75 6.22
C ASN A 96 -11.64 -11.54 5.31
N ILE A 97 -10.67 -10.66 5.13
CA ILE A 97 -10.80 -9.50 4.23
C ILE A 97 -10.80 -9.94 2.76
N GLN A 98 -10.02 -10.98 2.42
CA GLN A 98 -10.01 -11.56 1.08
C GLN A 98 -11.37 -12.15 0.64
N LYS A 99 -12.27 -12.45 1.59
CA LYS A 99 -13.64 -12.90 1.30
C LYS A 99 -14.55 -11.77 0.81
N HIS A 100 -14.07 -10.52 0.82
CA HIS A 100 -14.86 -9.38 0.36
C HIS A 100 -15.22 -9.54 -1.13
N PRO A 101 -16.49 -9.33 -1.55
CA PRO A 101 -16.94 -9.60 -2.93
C PRO A 101 -16.17 -8.84 -4.02
N TRP A 102 -15.66 -7.65 -3.69
CA TRP A 102 -14.88 -6.81 -4.61
C TRP A 102 -13.36 -6.98 -4.45
N TRP A 103 -12.92 -7.92 -3.62
CA TRP A 103 -11.49 -8.23 -3.49
C TRP A 103 -10.95 -8.82 -4.79
N ASN A 104 -9.74 -8.41 -5.17
CA ASN A 104 -9.11 -8.87 -6.40
C ASN A 104 -7.85 -9.68 -6.10
N GLN A 105 -7.85 -10.98 -6.44
CA GLN A 105 -6.72 -11.89 -6.27
C GLN A 105 -5.60 -11.72 -7.31
N LYS A 106 -5.78 -10.94 -8.38
CA LYS A 106 -4.76 -10.80 -9.43
C LYS A 106 -3.56 -10.01 -8.94
N SER A 107 -2.36 -10.47 -9.25
CA SER A 107 -1.12 -9.72 -9.01
C SER A 107 -1.02 -8.52 -9.94
N GLY A 108 -0.83 -7.33 -9.38
CA GLY A 108 -0.69 -6.08 -10.13
C GLY A 108 -0.98 -4.84 -9.31
N TRP A 109 -0.25 -3.75 -9.56
CA TRP A 109 -0.31 -2.51 -8.78
C TRP A 109 -1.74 -1.95 -8.66
N LYS A 110 -2.52 -1.97 -9.75
CA LYS A 110 -3.91 -1.47 -9.75
C LYS A 110 -4.85 -2.32 -8.89
N ASN A 111 -4.64 -3.63 -8.86
CA ASN A 111 -5.45 -4.54 -8.05
C ASN A 111 -5.12 -4.35 -6.56
N ILE A 112 -3.83 -4.19 -6.24
CA ILE A 112 -3.37 -3.89 -4.87
C ILE A 112 -3.93 -2.53 -4.42
N LEU A 113 -3.87 -1.50 -5.26
CA LEU A 113 -4.48 -0.19 -4.97
C LEU A 113 -5.99 -0.33 -4.72
N ASN A 114 -6.71 -1.13 -5.52
CA ASN A 114 -8.13 -1.38 -5.31
C ASN A 114 -8.40 -2.04 -3.95
N ASN A 115 -7.66 -3.10 -3.63
CA ASN A 115 -7.78 -3.79 -2.35
C ASN A 115 -7.48 -2.84 -1.17
N MET A 116 -6.48 -1.97 -1.33
CA MET A 116 -6.18 -0.90 -0.37
C MET A 116 -7.32 0.11 -0.20
N LYS A 117 -7.94 0.54 -1.31
CA LYS A 117 -9.11 1.40 -1.26
C LYS A 117 -10.24 0.74 -0.46
N LEU A 118 -10.51 -0.54 -0.70
CA LEU A 118 -11.55 -1.29 0.04
C LEU A 118 -11.29 -1.36 1.55
N ILE A 119 -10.03 -1.48 1.96
CA ILE A 119 -9.61 -1.51 3.36
C ILE A 119 -9.85 -0.14 4.04
N ILE A 120 -9.51 0.96 3.35
CA ILE A 120 -9.56 2.32 3.91
C ILE A 120 -10.97 2.92 3.83
N GLN A 121 -11.75 2.56 2.81
CA GLN A 121 -13.06 3.11 2.50
C GLN A 121 -14.04 3.14 3.70
N PRO A 122 -14.15 2.10 4.56
CA PRO A 122 -14.98 2.17 5.76
C PRO A 122 -14.59 3.30 6.73
N LEU A 123 -13.29 3.59 6.87
CA LEU A 123 -12.81 4.70 7.71
C LEU A 123 -13.16 6.05 7.09
N CYS A 124 -13.04 6.19 5.78
CA CYS A 124 -13.43 7.40 5.06
C CYS A 124 -14.94 7.67 5.23
N TYR A 125 -15.78 6.66 5.02
CA TYR A 125 -17.22 6.79 5.20
C TYR A 125 -17.61 7.12 6.64
N PHE A 126 -16.93 6.53 7.61
CA PHE A 126 -17.12 6.88 9.01
C PHE A 126 -16.83 8.36 9.28
N ASN A 127 -15.72 8.88 8.76
CA ASN A 127 -15.37 10.30 8.91
C ASN A 127 -16.39 11.23 8.25
N LEU A 128 -16.98 10.83 7.12
CA LEU A 128 -18.05 11.58 6.45
C LEU A 128 -19.38 11.54 7.21
N LEU A 129 -19.68 10.43 7.90
CA LEU A 129 -20.89 10.29 8.70
C LEU A 129 -20.77 10.99 10.06
N LYS A 130 -19.56 11.20 10.57
CA LYS A 130 -19.31 11.80 11.89
C LYS A 130 -20.04 13.13 12.15
N PRO A 131 -20.10 14.10 11.21
CA PRO A 131 -20.87 15.34 11.41
C PRO A 131 -22.39 15.11 11.47
N TRP A 132 -22.91 14.11 10.76
CA TRP A 132 -24.33 13.75 10.82
C TRP A 132 -24.70 13.04 12.12
N MET A 133 -23.71 12.40 12.77
CA MET A 133 -23.90 11.77 14.07
C MET A 133 -24.30 12.76 15.16
N THR A 134 -23.97 14.05 15.04
CA THR A 134 -24.40 15.07 16.01
C THR A 134 -25.83 15.56 15.78
N VAL A 135 -26.40 15.27 14.61
CA VAL A 135 -27.73 15.77 14.20
C VAL A 135 -28.82 14.71 14.35
N ILE A 136 -28.51 13.44 14.08
CA ILE A 136 -29.54 12.39 13.88
C ILE A 136 -29.64 11.38 15.05
N TYR A 137 -28.73 11.34 16.02
CA TYR A 137 -28.47 10.07 16.75
C TYR A 137 -28.93 9.95 18.20
N THR A 138 -29.45 8.75 18.49
CA THR A 138 -29.74 8.15 19.81
C THR A 138 -28.50 7.45 20.39
N PRO A 139 -28.29 7.41 21.73
CA PRO A 139 -27.10 6.81 22.36
C PRO A 139 -26.79 5.36 21.95
N GLN A 140 -27.83 4.55 21.72
CA GLN A 140 -27.71 3.15 21.30
C GLN A 140 -27.05 3.01 19.93
N LEU A 141 -27.41 3.90 19.00
CA LEU A 141 -26.91 3.89 17.65
C LEU A 141 -25.43 4.32 17.65
N LEU A 142 -25.08 5.35 18.42
CA LEU A 142 -23.69 5.77 18.62
C LEU A 142 -22.81 4.63 19.14
N LYS A 143 -23.30 3.86 20.12
CA LYS A 143 -22.60 2.69 20.69
C LYS A 143 -22.34 1.59 19.65
N ASN A 144 -23.34 1.27 18.83
CA ASN A 144 -23.19 0.27 17.76
C ASN A 144 -22.19 0.73 16.69
N PHE A 145 -22.23 2.02 16.34
CA PHE A 145 -21.28 2.63 15.41
C PHE A 145 -19.85 2.62 15.94
N HIS A 146 -19.64 2.91 17.23
CA HIS A 146 -18.31 2.81 17.86
C HIS A 146 -17.78 1.37 17.86
N CYS A 147 -18.62 0.37 18.17
CA CYS A 147 -18.22 -1.04 18.14
C CYS A 147 -17.79 -1.49 16.74
N LEU A 148 -18.54 -1.09 15.71
CA LEU A 148 -18.19 -1.36 14.31
C LEU A 148 -16.86 -0.70 13.94
N PHE A 149 -16.68 0.57 14.33
CA PHE A 149 -15.46 1.31 14.06
C PHE A 149 -14.23 0.68 14.71
N ASP A 150 -14.34 0.23 15.96
CA ASP A 150 -13.24 -0.45 16.65
C ASP A 150 -12.85 -1.77 15.96
N ARG A 151 -13.82 -2.51 15.42
CA ARG A 151 -13.54 -3.73 14.66
C ARG A 151 -12.83 -3.42 13.34
N LEU A 152 -13.30 -2.41 12.61
CA LEU A 152 -12.67 -1.96 11.37
C LEU A 152 -11.27 -1.43 11.61
N LYS A 153 -11.08 -0.60 12.64
CA LYS A 153 -9.77 -0.09 13.03
C LYS A 153 -8.81 -1.22 13.37
N LYS A 154 -9.24 -2.23 14.14
CA LYS A 154 -8.42 -3.41 14.43
C LYS A 154 -8.02 -4.18 13.16
N ALA A 155 -8.93 -4.34 12.21
CA ALA A 155 -8.66 -5.00 10.93
C ALA A 155 -7.65 -4.19 10.09
N VAL A 156 -7.82 -2.87 10.00
CA VAL A 156 -6.89 -1.97 9.28
C VAL A 156 -5.54 -1.91 9.97
N MET A 157 -5.47 -1.83 11.30
CA MET A 157 -4.21 -1.83 12.05
C MET A 157 -3.46 -3.15 11.89
N ALA A 158 -4.15 -4.30 11.90
CA ALA A 158 -3.54 -5.60 11.61
C ALA A 158 -2.90 -5.67 10.21
N LEU A 159 -3.43 -4.91 9.24
CA LEU A 159 -2.85 -4.75 7.91
C LEU A 159 -1.75 -3.67 7.87
N GLY A 160 -1.91 -2.58 8.60
CA GLY A 160 -0.90 -1.52 8.74
C GLY A 160 0.39 -2.05 9.35
N ASP A 161 0.29 -2.90 10.37
CA ASP A 161 1.44 -3.61 10.95
C ASP A 161 2.09 -4.56 9.93
N LEU A 162 1.34 -5.10 8.95
CA LEU A 162 1.90 -5.89 7.83
C LEU A 162 2.75 -5.02 6.89
N ILE A 163 2.41 -3.74 6.75
CA ILE A 163 3.07 -2.77 5.87
C ILE A 163 4.25 -2.09 6.59
N ILE A 164 4.10 -1.81 7.88
CA ILE A 164 5.07 -1.06 8.69
C ILE A 164 6.14 -1.97 9.31
N ALA A 165 5.80 -3.20 9.73
CA ALA A 165 6.78 -4.13 10.30
C ALA A 165 8.04 -4.34 9.41
N PRO A 166 7.92 -4.54 8.08
CA PRO A 166 9.10 -4.65 7.21
C PRO A 166 9.86 -3.32 7.01
N ILE A 167 9.26 -2.16 7.32
CA ILE A 167 9.93 -0.84 7.23
C ILE A 167 10.76 -0.57 8.50
N ILE A 168 10.33 -1.04 9.67
CA ILE A 168 11.00 -0.78 10.96
C ILE A 168 12.09 -1.81 11.26
N LEU A 169 11.93 -3.06 10.83
CA LEU A 169 12.87 -4.15 11.13
C LEU A 169 14.32 -3.98 10.62
N PRO A 170 14.63 -3.32 9.47
CA PRO A 170 16.01 -3.20 9.03
C PRO A 170 16.80 -2.08 9.74
N PHE A 171 16.17 -1.27 10.60
CA PHE A 171 16.85 -0.17 11.31
C PHE A 171 17.44 -0.53 12.69
N HIS A 172 17.33 -1.80 13.11
CA HIS A 172 17.88 -2.26 14.41
C HIS A 172 19.00 -3.30 14.30
N LEU A 173 19.53 -3.54 13.10
CA LEU A 173 20.71 -4.40 12.91
C LEU A 173 21.75 -3.65 12.05
N HIS A 174 22.38 -2.64 12.66
CA HIS A 174 23.74 -2.22 12.35
C HIS A 174 24.35 -1.52 13.56
#